data_AF-A0A8S0GYP8-F1
#
_entry.id   AF-A0A8S0GYP8-F1
#
_cell.length_a   1.000
_cell.length_b   1.000
_cell.length_c   1.000
_cell.angle_alpha   90.00
_cell.angle_beta   90.00
_cell.angle_gamma   90.00
#
_symmetry.space_group_name_H-M   'P 1'
#
loop_
_entity.id
_entity.type
_entity.pdbx_description
1 polymer ?
#
loop_
_entity_poly.entity_id
_entity_poly.type
_entity_poly.pdbx_seq_one_letter_code
_entity_poly.pdbx_strand_id
1 'polypeptide(L)'
;MHAHDWPAGLAPAYMHWRGQRTPTLFTIHNLAYQGVVSLASCPELGIPEHALQQEGMEFYGKLSFLKAGMAYASHITTVSATYAQEITTPAFGCGLDGFLASKTQQGLLSGIPNGIDESWDAATDAHLLTPFSIGDWDGKAANAAHVRQMFGLDASSGPLFAVVSRLVYQKGLDLTEAVAEFIVQSGGQIAIIGRGEPEEEQSMRALARRFPGRIGVHIGFNETDARRMFAGSDFLLMPSRYEPCGLSQMYAQRFGSLPVARNTGGLADTIENGVTGFLFDESTVASYQEALTRPSRCSPTRRCSMPCAAGPWPRPSTGARLWNPTPNSTSNWWPRPWDRPPDSKRQGPMPSSTLHTWTHGARLLDAEYTRFALWAPDARCVSVELADGQSLPMQPQPEGWFMTQARCPAGSAYRFNIDERIQVPDPASRAQLGDVHGPSLVVDPSAINGSTRSGAAGPGTRR
;
A
#
# COMPACT_ATOMS: atom_id res chain seq x y z
N MET A 1 -12.58 -21.53 -6.61
CA MET A 1 -12.14 -20.49 -7.57
C MET A 1 -11.22 -19.52 -6.84
N HIS A 2 -10.15 -19.06 -7.47
CA HIS A 2 -9.26 -18.05 -6.92
C HIS A 2 -9.31 -16.80 -7.82
N ALA A 3 -9.81 -15.70 -7.29
CA ALA A 3 -9.91 -14.42 -7.99
C ALA A 3 -8.88 -13.42 -7.44
N HIS A 4 -8.35 -12.57 -8.32
CA HIS A 4 -7.28 -11.63 -8.02
C HIS A 4 -7.70 -10.21 -8.41
N ASP A 5 -7.64 -9.31 -7.44
CA ASP A 5 -7.95 -7.88 -7.55
C ASP A 5 -9.34 -7.53 -8.13
N TRP A 6 -9.61 -6.23 -8.19
CA TRP A 6 -10.84 -5.64 -8.68
C TRP A 6 -11.29 -6.12 -10.08
N PRO A 7 -10.41 -6.44 -11.06
CA PRO A 7 -10.89 -6.90 -12.37
C PRO A 7 -11.65 -8.22 -12.29
N ALA A 8 -11.28 -9.09 -11.33
CA ALA A 8 -11.97 -10.35 -11.08
C ALA A 8 -12.96 -10.27 -9.90
N GLY A 9 -13.16 -9.09 -9.31
CA GLY A 9 -13.93 -8.90 -8.08
C GLY A 9 -15.40 -9.29 -8.16
N LEU A 10 -16.02 -9.18 -9.35
CA LEU A 10 -17.40 -9.61 -9.55
C LEU A 10 -17.56 -11.13 -9.66
N ALA A 11 -16.51 -11.89 -9.96
CA ALA A 11 -16.60 -13.34 -10.11
C ALA A 11 -17.12 -14.05 -8.84
N PRO A 12 -16.57 -13.83 -7.63
CA PRO A 12 -17.11 -14.43 -6.41
C PRO A 12 -18.53 -13.91 -6.09
N ALA A 13 -18.81 -12.65 -6.41
CA ALA A 13 -20.13 -12.05 -6.22
C ALA A 13 -21.21 -12.74 -7.07
N TYR A 14 -20.97 -12.90 -8.38
CA TYR A 14 -21.91 -13.62 -9.26
C TYR A 14 -22.09 -15.08 -8.87
N MET A 15 -21.03 -15.76 -8.43
CA MET A 15 -21.14 -17.13 -7.92
C MET A 15 -22.07 -17.18 -6.70
N HIS A 16 -21.89 -16.25 -5.76
CA HIS A 16 -22.73 -16.15 -4.58
C HIS A 16 -24.21 -15.87 -4.94
N TRP A 17 -24.47 -14.86 -5.78
CA TRP A 17 -25.84 -14.50 -6.19
C TRP A 17 -26.55 -15.59 -7.00
N ARG A 18 -25.79 -16.47 -7.68
CA ARG A 18 -26.33 -17.65 -8.39
C ARG A 18 -26.45 -18.89 -7.50
N GLY A 19 -26.21 -18.78 -6.19
CA GLY A 19 -26.31 -19.89 -5.24
C GLY A 19 -25.24 -20.97 -5.43
N GLN A 20 -24.11 -20.65 -6.07
CA GLN A 20 -23.01 -21.59 -6.24
C GLN A 20 -22.32 -21.83 -4.89
N ARG A 21 -22.00 -23.10 -4.61
CA ARG A 21 -21.39 -23.51 -3.32
C ARG A 21 -19.88 -23.72 -3.39
N THR A 22 -19.28 -23.62 -4.57
CA THR A 22 -17.83 -23.77 -4.75
C THR A 22 -17.09 -22.67 -3.99
N PRO A 23 -16.15 -23.02 -3.08
CA PRO A 23 -15.42 -22.03 -2.32
C PRO A 23 -14.63 -21.05 -3.21
N THR A 24 -14.56 -19.82 -2.76
CA THR A 24 -13.90 -18.70 -3.45
C THR A 24 -12.83 -18.08 -2.56
N LEU A 25 -11.62 -17.97 -3.10
CA LEU A 25 -10.51 -17.24 -2.49
C LEU A 25 -10.34 -15.94 -3.27
N PHE A 26 -10.23 -14.81 -2.57
CA PHE A 26 -10.03 -13.50 -3.19
C PHE A 26 -8.75 -12.85 -2.69
N THR A 27 -7.78 -12.65 -3.57
CA THR A 27 -6.50 -11.99 -3.22
C THR A 27 -6.51 -10.53 -3.61
N ILE A 28 -6.16 -9.68 -2.64
CA ILE A 28 -5.89 -8.26 -2.83
C ILE A 28 -4.38 -8.12 -3.04
N HIS A 29 -3.94 -7.71 -4.23
CA HIS A 29 -2.54 -7.35 -4.49
C HIS A 29 -2.29 -5.87 -4.26
N ASN A 30 -3.31 -5.04 -4.52
CA ASN A 30 -3.24 -3.60 -4.27
C ASN A 30 -4.61 -3.03 -3.91
N LEU A 31 -4.74 -2.60 -2.66
CA LEU A 31 -5.99 -2.09 -2.11
C LEU A 31 -6.41 -0.72 -2.67
N ALA A 32 -5.45 0.05 -3.23
CA ALA A 32 -5.73 1.36 -3.80
C ALA A 32 -6.58 1.26 -5.09
N TYR A 33 -6.49 0.15 -5.84
CA TYR A 33 -7.26 -0.04 -7.06
C TYR A 33 -8.56 -0.79 -6.76
N GLN A 34 -9.63 -0.04 -6.51
CA GLN A 34 -10.87 -0.61 -6.00
C GLN A 34 -11.94 -0.90 -7.07
N GLY A 35 -11.69 -0.52 -8.33
CA GLY A 35 -12.66 -0.69 -9.42
C GLY A 35 -13.98 0.03 -9.13
N VAL A 36 -13.91 1.32 -8.84
CA VAL A 36 -15.08 2.12 -8.43
C VAL A 36 -15.85 2.58 -9.66
N VAL A 37 -17.15 2.29 -9.71
CA VAL A 37 -18.06 2.68 -10.80
C VAL A 37 -19.39 3.22 -10.27
N SER A 38 -20.15 3.90 -11.13
CA SER A 38 -21.46 4.46 -10.75
C SER A 38 -22.50 3.38 -10.47
N LEU A 39 -23.41 3.64 -9.53
CA LEU A 39 -24.62 2.81 -9.30
C LEU A 39 -25.48 2.71 -10.57
N ALA A 40 -25.40 3.68 -11.49
CA ALA A 40 -26.11 3.63 -12.76
C ALA A 40 -25.73 2.41 -13.64
N SER A 41 -24.57 1.80 -13.39
CA SER A 41 -24.12 0.60 -14.11
C SER A 41 -24.76 -0.70 -13.61
N CYS A 42 -25.55 -0.68 -12.51
CA CYS A 42 -26.18 -1.89 -11.94
C CYS A 42 -26.97 -2.73 -12.95
N PRO A 43 -27.85 -2.17 -13.81
CA PRO A 43 -28.65 -2.97 -14.74
C PRO A 43 -27.79 -3.69 -15.78
N GLU A 44 -26.81 -2.98 -16.36
CA GLU A 44 -25.91 -3.53 -17.37
C GLU A 44 -25.02 -4.63 -16.79
N LEU A 45 -24.57 -4.45 -15.55
CA LEU A 45 -23.75 -5.41 -14.82
C LEU A 45 -24.58 -6.51 -14.16
N GLY A 46 -25.92 -6.50 -14.26
CA GLY A 46 -26.77 -7.51 -13.63
C GLY A 46 -26.58 -7.63 -12.11
N ILE A 47 -26.38 -6.49 -11.43
CA ILE A 47 -26.16 -6.43 -9.98
C ILE A 47 -27.52 -6.44 -9.27
N PRO A 48 -27.77 -7.37 -8.34
CA PRO A 48 -29.04 -7.41 -7.61
C PRO A 48 -29.12 -6.30 -6.55
N GLU A 49 -30.32 -5.83 -6.23
CA GLU A 49 -30.54 -4.73 -5.28
C GLU A 49 -29.93 -4.99 -3.88
N HIS A 50 -30.03 -6.23 -3.40
CA HIS A 50 -29.44 -6.61 -2.10
C HIS A 50 -27.90 -6.54 -2.06
N ALA A 51 -27.23 -6.40 -3.21
CA ALA A 51 -25.79 -6.17 -3.25
C ALA A 51 -25.40 -4.72 -2.94
N LEU A 52 -26.36 -3.79 -2.96
CA LEU A 52 -26.15 -2.35 -2.74
C LEU A 52 -26.16 -1.94 -1.26
N GLN A 53 -26.00 -2.92 -0.36
CA GLN A 53 -25.89 -2.71 1.08
C GLN A 53 -24.42 -2.56 1.51
N GLN A 54 -24.22 -2.04 2.72
CA GLN A 54 -22.90 -1.78 3.28
C GLN A 54 -22.04 -3.05 3.42
N GLU A 55 -22.65 -4.19 3.72
CA GLU A 55 -21.97 -5.50 3.80
C GLU A 55 -21.70 -6.11 2.42
N GLY A 56 -22.29 -5.53 1.37
CA GLY A 56 -22.15 -5.93 -0.03
C GLY A 56 -21.08 -5.13 -0.77
N MET A 57 -21.39 -4.68 -1.99
CA MET A 57 -20.43 -4.01 -2.87
C MET A 57 -20.55 -2.48 -2.90
N GLU A 58 -21.54 -1.91 -2.20
CA GLU A 58 -21.70 -0.46 -2.08
C GLU A 58 -20.45 0.18 -1.48
N PHE A 59 -19.99 1.31 -2.00
CA PHE A 59 -18.82 2.02 -1.50
C PHE A 59 -18.99 3.52 -1.72
N TYR A 60 -19.38 4.25 -0.68
CA TYR A 60 -19.58 5.71 -0.67
C TYR A 60 -20.53 6.19 -1.79
N GLY A 61 -21.69 5.54 -1.92
CA GLY A 61 -22.70 5.85 -2.93
C GLY A 61 -22.30 5.42 -4.35
N LYS A 62 -21.25 4.60 -4.47
CA LYS A 62 -20.76 4.00 -5.71
C LYS A 62 -20.71 2.48 -5.55
N LEU A 63 -20.31 1.79 -6.61
CA LEU A 63 -20.00 0.36 -6.60
C LEU A 63 -18.49 0.18 -6.50
N SER A 64 -18.01 -0.76 -5.69
CA SER A 64 -16.61 -1.22 -5.74
C SER A 64 -16.53 -2.69 -6.10
N PHE A 65 -15.85 -3.00 -7.20
CA PHE A 65 -15.64 -4.39 -7.61
C PHE A 65 -14.71 -5.12 -6.64
N LEU A 66 -13.71 -4.42 -6.10
CA LEU A 66 -12.85 -4.98 -5.06
C LEU A 66 -13.66 -5.34 -3.81
N LYS A 67 -14.54 -4.44 -3.36
CA LYS A 67 -15.42 -4.71 -2.21
C LYS A 67 -16.37 -5.86 -2.47
N ALA A 68 -16.95 -5.97 -3.68
CA ALA A 68 -17.73 -7.13 -4.09
C ALA A 68 -16.92 -8.44 -3.93
N GLY A 69 -15.67 -8.42 -4.41
CA GLY A 69 -14.73 -9.53 -4.27
C GLY A 69 -14.59 -10.01 -2.84
N MET A 70 -14.34 -9.07 -1.92
CA MET A 70 -14.13 -9.35 -0.51
C MET A 70 -15.41 -9.71 0.25
N ALA A 71 -16.55 -9.10 -0.10
CA ALA A 71 -17.83 -9.33 0.55
C ALA A 71 -18.33 -10.76 0.36
N TYR A 72 -18.16 -11.30 -0.85
CA TYR A 72 -18.74 -12.57 -1.25
C TYR A 72 -17.72 -13.71 -1.37
N ALA A 73 -16.44 -13.45 -1.08
CA ALA A 73 -15.42 -14.50 -1.01
C ALA A 73 -15.60 -15.38 0.23
N SER A 74 -15.24 -16.67 0.11
CA SER A 74 -15.16 -17.58 1.27
C SER A 74 -13.98 -17.22 2.18
N HIS A 75 -12.88 -16.73 1.61
CA HIS A 75 -11.72 -16.24 2.35
C HIS A 75 -11.00 -15.16 1.55
N ILE A 76 -10.39 -14.19 2.24
CA ILE A 76 -9.63 -13.10 1.65
C ILE A 76 -8.15 -13.32 1.96
N THR A 77 -7.31 -13.18 0.95
CA THR A 77 -5.86 -13.11 1.14
C THR A 77 -5.31 -11.77 0.69
N THR A 78 -4.18 -11.40 1.25
CA THR A 78 -3.33 -10.34 0.72
C THR A 78 -1.87 -10.80 0.71
N VAL A 79 -1.00 -10.00 0.14
CA VAL A 79 0.35 -10.42 -0.30
C VAL A 79 1.44 -10.34 0.77
N SER A 80 1.08 -10.11 2.04
CA SER A 80 1.96 -10.23 3.21
C SER A 80 1.15 -10.20 4.52
N ALA A 81 1.67 -10.79 5.59
CA ALA A 81 1.03 -10.85 6.91
C ALA A 81 0.96 -9.48 7.58
N THR A 82 2.04 -8.70 7.52
CA THR A 82 2.03 -7.32 8.04
C THR A 82 1.05 -6.44 7.27
N TYR A 83 1.02 -6.55 5.94
CA TYR A 83 0.06 -5.76 5.15
C TYR A 83 -1.39 -6.15 5.43
N ALA A 84 -1.67 -7.44 5.72
CA ALA A 84 -3.00 -7.88 6.15
C ALA A 84 -3.48 -7.17 7.42
N GLN A 85 -2.56 -6.81 8.31
CA GLN A 85 -2.86 -6.04 9.52
C GLN A 85 -2.96 -4.54 9.19
N GLU A 86 -2.00 -3.99 8.42
CA GLU A 86 -1.96 -2.58 8.06
C GLU A 86 -3.25 -2.11 7.39
N ILE A 87 -3.79 -2.88 6.43
CA ILE A 87 -5.01 -2.51 5.68
C ILE A 87 -6.28 -2.50 6.53
N THR A 88 -6.24 -3.00 7.77
CA THR A 88 -7.33 -2.87 8.74
C THR A 88 -7.30 -1.53 9.48
N THR A 89 -6.28 -0.70 9.24
CA THR A 89 -6.13 0.61 9.85
C THR A 89 -6.53 1.73 8.88
N PRO A 90 -7.04 2.87 9.36
CA PRO A 90 -7.44 3.98 8.49
C PRO A 90 -6.33 4.51 7.59
N ALA A 91 -5.06 4.39 8.01
CA ALA A 91 -3.91 4.90 7.27
C ALA A 91 -3.66 4.14 5.95
N PHE A 92 -4.00 2.84 5.90
CA PHE A 92 -3.72 2.00 4.73
C PHE A 92 -4.98 1.37 4.11
N GLY A 93 -6.10 1.35 4.84
CA GLY A 93 -7.31 0.65 4.41
C GLY A 93 -8.09 1.31 3.29
N CYS A 94 -7.70 2.51 2.84
CA CYS A 94 -8.32 3.21 1.70
C CYS A 94 -9.86 3.31 1.83
N GLY A 95 -10.37 3.56 3.04
CA GLY A 95 -11.80 3.63 3.34
C GLY A 95 -12.52 2.27 3.47
N LEU A 96 -11.78 1.16 3.38
CA LEU A 96 -12.25 -0.21 3.59
C LEU A 96 -11.73 -0.81 4.91
N ASP A 97 -11.02 -0.03 5.73
CA ASP A 97 -10.39 -0.46 6.98
C ASP A 97 -11.39 -1.09 7.95
N GLY A 98 -12.52 -0.43 8.22
CA GLY A 98 -13.57 -0.99 9.09
C GLY A 98 -14.14 -2.32 8.57
N PHE A 99 -14.31 -2.43 7.25
CA PHE A 99 -14.78 -3.66 6.61
C PHE A 99 -13.74 -4.79 6.71
N LEU A 100 -12.48 -4.49 6.44
CA LEU A 100 -11.37 -5.43 6.53
C LEU A 100 -11.13 -5.87 7.98
N ALA A 101 -11.21 -4.95 8.95
CA ALA A 101 -11.12 -5.25 10.37
C ALA A 101 -12.22 -6.26 10.80
N SER A 102 -13.45 -6.09 10.30
CA SER A 102 -14.54 -7.05 10.52
C SER A 102 -14.20 -8.44 9.97
N LYS A 103 -13.64 -8.52 8.75
CA LYS A 103 -13.22 -9.79 8.14
C LYS A 103 -12.07 -10.45 8.90
N THR A 104 -11.13 -9.67 9.43
CA THR A 104 -10.05 -10.17 10.29
C THR A 104 -10.59 -10.77 11.58
N GLN A 105 -11.55 -10.11 12.25
CA GLN A 105 -12.19 -10.63 13.48
C GLN A 105 -12.93 -11.94 13.24
N GLN A 106 -13.45 -12.14 12.03
CA GLN A 106 -14.09 -13.40 11.60
C GLN A 106 -13.06 -14.50 11.21
N GLY A 107 -11.76 -14.18 11.21
CA GLY A 107 -10.72 -15.10 10.75
C GLY A 107 -10.69 -15.31 9.23
N LEU A 108 -11.27 -14.38 8.46
CA LEU A 108 -11.44 -14.49 7.00
C LEU A 108 -10.45 -13.66 6.18
N LEU A 109 -9.45 -13.05 6.83
CA LEU A 109 -8.36 -12.32 6.18
C LEU A 109 -7.02 -12.89 6.61
N SER A 110 -6.18 -13.25 5.65
CA SER A 110 -4.81 -13.68 5.91
C SER A 110 -3.81 -13.08 4.91
N GLY A 111 -2.55 -13.00 5.33
CA GLY A 111 -1.45 -12.56 4.48
C GLY A 111 -0.57 -13.73 4.06
N ILE A 112 -0.25 -13.82 2.77
CA ILE A 112 0.65 -14.82 2.21
C ILE A 112 1.69 -14.08 1.36
N PRO A 113 2.99 -14.09 1.75
CA PRO A 113 4.05 -13.50 0.95
C PRO A 113 4.12 -14.10 -0.46
N ASN A 114 4.44 -13.26 -1.44
CA ASN A 114 4.72 -13.74 -2.78
C ASN A 114 6.07 -14.46 -2.84
N GLY A 115 6.24 -15.27 -3.88
CA GLY A 115 7.54 -15.80 -4.30
C GLY A 115 8.14 -14.99 -5.45
N ILE A 116 9.38 -15.33 -5.80
CA ILE A 116 10.04 -14.87 -7.03
C ILE A 116 10.29 -16.08 -7.94
N ASP A 117 10.38 -15.80 -9.24
CA ASP A 117 10.65 -16.83 -10.25
C ASP A 117 12.09 -17.35 -10.17
N GLU A 118 12.31 -18.63 -10.52
CA GLU A 118 13.62 -19.28 -10.46
C GLU A 118 14.64 -18.66 -11.45
N SER A 119 14.18 -17.93 -12.47
CA SER A 119 15.05 -17.17 -13.39
C SER A 119 15.86 -16.07 -12.72
N TRP A 120 15.50 -15.67 -11.48
CA TRP A 120 16.29 -14.75 -10.68
C TRP A 120 17.40 -15.52 -9.97
N ASP A 121 18.48 -15.78 -10.68
CA ASP A 121 19.59 -16.60 -10.18
C ASP A 121 20.95 -16.06 -10.64
N ALA A 122 21.79 -15.70 -9.68
CA ALA A 122 23.11 -15.10 -9.96
C ALA A 122 24.02 -15.96 -10.83
N ALA A 123 23.86 -17.29 -10.80
CA ALA A 123 24.71 -18.22 -11.52
C ALA A 123 24.24 -18.49 -12.96
N THR A 124 22.96 -18.25 -13.26
CA THR A 124 22.34 -18.66 -14.54
C THR A 124 21.58 -17.55 -15.27
N ASP A 125 21.36 -16.41 -14.64
CA ASP A 125 20.63 -15.30 -15.25
C ASP A 125 21.39 -14.72 -16.46
N ALA A 126 20.80 -14.89 -17.64
CA ALA A 126 21.36 -14.47 -18.93
C ALA A 126 21.43 -12.95 -19.12
N HIS A 127 20.78 -12.17 -18.27
CA HIS A 127 20.87 -10.70 -18.29
C HIS A 127 22.18 -10.21 -17.68
N LEU A 128 22.82 -11.00 -16.81
CA LEU A 128 24.07 -10.62 -16.16
C LEU A 128 25.24 -10.66 -17.14
N LEU A 129 26.22 -9.78 -16.94
CA LEU A 129 27.45 -9.82 -17.74
C LEU A 129 28.35 -10.98 -17.35
N THR A 130 28.40 -11.24 -16.04
CA THR A 130 29.20 -12.32 -15.49
C THR A 130 28.36 -12.97 -14.39
N PRO A 131 28.04 -14.27 -14.52
CA PRO A 131 27.37 -14.98 -13.45
C PRO A 131 28.29 -15.07 -12.23
N PHE A 132 27.70 -15.25 -11.05
CA PHE A 132 28.45 -15.38 -9.80
C PHE A 132 27.70 -16.28 -8.82
N SER A 133 28.37 -16.64 -7.73
CA SER A 133 27.85 -17.57 -6.72
C SER A 133 28.27 -17.15 -5.32
N ILE A 134 27.62 -17.71 -4.31
CA ILE A 134 27.98 -17.43 -2.91
C ILE A 134 29.45 -17.81 -2.69
N GLY A 135 30.27 -16.84 -2.29
CA GLY A 135 31.70 -17.02 -2.07
C GLY A 135 32.59 -16.70 -3.29
N ASP A 136 32.01 -16.48 -4.46
CA ASP A 136 32.68 -16.00 -5.68
C ASP A 136 32.09 -14.66 -6.10
N TRP A 137 32.78 -13.58 -5.74
CA TRP A 137 32.25 -12.21 -5.88
C TRP A 137 32.89 -11.41 -7.02
N ASP A 138 33.80 -12.00 -7.77
CA ASP A 138 34.45 -11.33 -8.90
C ASP A 138 33.43 -11.01 -10.00
N GLY A 139 32.49 -11.94 -10.25
CA GLY A 139 31.37 -11.68 -11.17
C GLY A 139 30.45 -10.56 -10.68
N LYS A 140 30.20 -10.47 -9.36
CA LYS A 140 29.45 -9.34 -8.79
C LYS A 140 30.18 -8.01 -8.99
N ALA A 141 31.49 -7.97 -8.76
CA ALA A 141 32.32 -6.78 -8.99
C ALA A 141 32.32 -6.35 -10.46
N ALA A 142 32.34 -7.29 -11.41
CA ALA A 142 32.24 -7.01 -12.84
C ALA A 142 30.88 -6.37 -13.21
N ASN A 143 29.77 -6.92 -12.68
CA ASN A 143 28.45 -6.31 -12.86
C ASN A 143 28.39 -4.90 -12.23
N ALA A 144 28.96 -4.70 -11.04
CA ALA A 144 29.03 -3.39 -10.40
C ALA A 144 29.77 -2.35 -11.25
N ALA A 145 30.94 -2.73 -11.80
CA ALA A 145 31.73 -1.86 -12.68
C ALA A 145 30.94 -1.47 -13.94
N HIS A 146 30.18 -2.40 -14.51
CA HIS A 146 29.33 -2.11 -15.65
C HIS A 146 28.16 -1.17 -15.30
N VAL A 147 27.50 -1.36 -14.16
CA VAL A 147 26.47 -0.43 -13.68
C VAL A 147 27.08 0.97 -13.52
N ARG A 148 28.27 1.09 -12.94
CA ARG A 148 28.95 2.40 -12.83
C ARG A 148 29.15 3.05 -14.19
N GLN A 149 29.66 2.30 -15.16
CA GLN A 149 29.86 2.81 -16.52
C GLN A 149 28.54 3.22 -17.18
N MET A 150 27.51 2.37 -17.09
CA MET A 150 26.19 2.60 -17.67
C MET A 150 25.59 3.92 -17.16
N PHE A 151 25.74 4.21 -15.87
CA PHE A 151 25.18 5.40 -15.23
C PHE A 151 26.12 6.62 -15.23
N GLY A 152 27.28 6.54 -15.90
CA GLY A 152 28.25 7.64 -15.95
C GLY A 152 28.86 7.99 -14.59
N LEU A 153 29.01 6.99 -13.72
CA LEU A 153 29.58 7.14 -12.38
C LEU A 153 31.11 7.03 -12.44
N ASP A 154 31.80 7.84 -11.63
CA ASP A 154 33.25 7.78 -11.47
C ASP A 154 33.69 6.45 -10.88
N ALA A 155 34.92 6.04 -11.21
CA ALA A 155 35.56 4.89 -10.57
C ALA A 155 35.61 5.08 -9.05
N SER A 156 35.17 4.06 -8.31
CA SER A 156 35.11 4.09 -6.85
C SER A 156 35.13 2.69 -6.26
N SER A 157 35.74 2.57 -5.09
CA SER A 157 35.69 1.39 -4.22
C SER A 157 34.62 1.51 -3.10
N GLY A 158 33.93 2.65 -3.04
CA GLY A 158 32.83 2.89 -2.11
C GLY A 158 31.56 2.11 -2.48
N PRO A 159 30.57 2.07 -1.58
CA PRO A 159 29.34 1.31 -1.80
C PRO A 159 28.50 1.87 -2.97
N LEU A 160 27.91 0.97 -3.75
CA LEU A 160 26.95 1.28 -4.80
C LEU A 160 25.52 1.02 -4.31
N PHE A 161 24.73 2.08 -4.23
CA PHE A 161 23.31 2.04 -3.91
C PHE A 161 22.50 2.06 -5.21
N ALA A 162 21.47 1.21 -5.29
CA ALA A 162 20.53 1.17 -6.39
C ALA A 162 19.14 1.65 -5.96
N VAL A 163 18.45 2.33 -6.88
CA VAL A 163 17.00 2.55 -6.83
C VAL A 163 16.43 1.96 -8.12
N VAL A 164 15.58 0.94 -7.98
CA VAL A 164 14.87 0.30 -9.10
C VAL A 164 13.39 0.30 -8.78
N SER A 165 12.67 1.32 -9.26
CA SER A 165 11.27 1.54 -8.87
C SER A 165 10.47 2.33 -9.90
N ARG A 166 9.14 2.35 -9.75
CA ARG A 166 8.32 3.43 -10.33
C ARG A 166 8.67 4.74 -9.64
N LEU A 167 8.76 5.83 -10.39
CA LEU A 167 9.08 7.14 -9.85
C LEU A 167 7.80 7.88 -9.46
N VAL A 168 7.27 7.53 -8.29
CA VAL A 168 6.02 8.07 -7.74
C VAL A 168 6.21 8.34 -6.26
N TYR A 169 5.48 9.31 -5.71
CA TYR A 169 5.60 9.73 -4.31
C TYR A 169 5.48 8.57 -3.28
N GLN A 170 4.66 7.56 -3.59
CA GLN A 170 4.55 6.33 -2.79
C GLN A 170 5.92 5.69 -2.48
N LYS A 171 6.87 5.75 -3.41
CA LYS A 171 8.18 5.08 -3.29
C LYS A 171 9.19 5.87 -2.46
N GLY A 172 8.81 7.03 -1.90
CA GLY A 172 9.63 7.78 -0.95
C GLY A 172 10.89 8.38 -1.56
N LEU A 173 10.86 8.76 -2.85
CA LEU A 173 12.03 9.31 -3.54
C LEU A 173 12.49 10.64 -2.97
N ASP A 174 11.59 11.41 -2.37
CA ASP A 174 11.89 12.60 -1.59
C ASP A 174 12.83 12.29 -0.42
N LEU A 175 12.66 11.14 0.25
CA LEU A 175 13.58 10.67 1.29
C LEU A 175 14.94 10.28 0.69
N THR A 176 14.95 9.62 -0.47
CA THR A 176 16.20 9.31 -1.18
C THR A 176 16.96 10.58 -1.56
N GLU A 177 16.27 11.59 -2.08
CA GLU A 177 16.86 12.90 -2.39
C GLU A 177 17.46 13.55 -1.13
N ALA A 178 16.72 13.52 -0.02
CA ALA A 178 17.16 14.14 1.23
C ALA A 178 18.40 13.46 1.86
N VAL A 179 18.58 12.15 1.70
CA VAL A 179 19.76 11.42 2.22
C VAL A 179 20.90 11.29 1.23
N ALA A 180 20.72 11.71 -0.02
CA ALA A 180 21.71 11.51 -1.08
C ALA A 180 23.06 12.15 -0.75
N GLU A 181 23.06 13.36 -0.19
CA GLU A 181 24.27 14.05 0.23
C GLU A 181 25.04 13.26 1.31
N PHE A 182 24.33 12.71 2.28
CA PHE A 182 24.91 11.87 3.33
C PHE A 182 25.58 10.61 2.74
N ILE A 183 24.93 9.96 1.77
CA ILE A 183 25.49 8.79 1.07
C ILE A 183 26.78 9.18 0.32
N VAL A 184 26.75 10.28 -0.44
CA VAL A 184 27.89 10.74 -1.24
C VAL A 184 29.06 11.16 -0.34
N GLN A 185 28.82 11.91 0.73
CA GLN A 185 29.86 12.30 1.70
C GLN A 185 30.46 11.10 2.43
N SER A 186 29.71 10.01 2.57
CA SER A 186 30.19 8.73 3.10
C SER A 186 30.94 7.87 2.07
N GLY A 187 31.21 8.41 0.87
CA GLY A 187 31.94 7.74 -0.20
C GLY A 187 31.08 6.81 -1.07
N GLY A 188 29.76 6.82 -0.89
CA GLY A 188 28.82 6.04 -1.70
C GLY A 188 28.47 6.68 -3.04
N GLN A 189 27.88 5.88 -3.93
CA GLN A 189 27.31 6.35 -5.20
C GLN A 189 25.90 5.77 -5.38
N ILE A 190 25.07 6.46 -6.13
CA ILE A 190 23.66 6.08 -6.34
C ILE A 190 23.38 5.92 -7.84
N ALA A 191 22.84 4.76 -8.23
CA ALA A 191 22.32 4.50 -9.57
C ALA A 191 20.78 4.36 -9.48
N ILE A 192 20.06 5.14 -10.28
CA ILE A 192 18.59 5.22 -10.23
C ILE A 192 18.02 4.90 -11.61
N ILE A 193 17.17 3.87 -11.70
CA ILE A 193 16.36 3.58 -12.88
C ILE A 193 14.88 3.56 -12.53
N GLY A 194 14.08 4.21 -13.36
CA GLY A 194 12.64 4.22 -13.18
C GLY A 194 11.92 5.18 -14.10
N ARG A 195 10.59 5.09 -14.10
CA ARG A 195 9.70 6.02 -14.80
C ARG A 195 8.45 6.24 -13.94
N GLY A 196 7.85 7.42 -14.04
CA GLY A 196 6.60 7.69 -13.33
C GLY A 196 6.11 9.13 -13.52
N GLU A 197 5.89 9.81 -12.41
CA GLU A 197 5.37 11.17 -12.36
C GLU A 197 6.44 12.17 -12.87
N PRO A 198 6.08 13.13 -13.74
CA PRO A 198 7.05 14.07 -14.31
C PRO A 198 7.84 14.87 -13.25
N GLU A 199 7.22 15.19 -12.13
CA GLU A 199 7.85 15.93 -11.02
C GLU A 199 8.94 15.09 -10.34
N GLU A 200 8.64 13.82 -10.05
CA GLU A 200 9.59 12.85 -9.48
C GLU A 200 10.74 12.56 -10.46
N GLU A 201 10.44 12.39 -11.75
CA GLU A 201 11.48 12.23 -12.78
C GLU A 201 12.41 13.45 -12.85
N GLN A 202 11.85 14.66 -12.77
CA GLN A 202 12.62 15.89 -12.81
C GLN A 202 13.45 16.09 -11.54
N SER A 203 12.93 15.77 -10.36
CA SER A 203 13.70 15.77 -9.10
C SER A 203 14.90 14.84 -9.20
N MET A 204 14.71 13.59 -9.64
CA MET A 204 15.83 12.65 -9.78
C MET A 204 16.88 13.14 -10.78
N ARG A 205 16.46 13.71 -11.92
CA ARG A 205 17.41 14.34 -12.87
C ARG A 205 18.17 15.53 -12.26
N ALA A 206 17.50 16.34 -11.44
CA ALA A 206 18.14 17.46 -10.73
C ALA A 206 19.16 16.94 -9.69
N LEU A 207 18.84 15.85 -9.00
CA LEU A 207 19.74 15.20 -8.06
C LEU A 207 21.03 14.71 -8.72
N ALA A 208 20.94 14.06 -9.89
CA ALA A 208 22.13 13.66 -10.67
C ALA A 208 22.97 14.87 -11.10
N ARG A 209 22.34 15.98 -11.50
CA ARG A 209 23.04 17.23 -11.84
C ARG A 209 23.75 17.87 -10.63
N ARG A 210 23.20 17.70 -9.43
CA ARG A 210 23.80 18.21 -8.18
C ARG A 210 25.05 17.41 -7.77
N PHE A 211 25.11 16.12 -8.11
CA PHE A 211 26.21 15.22 -7.73
C PHE A 211 26.79 14.47 -8.94
N PRO A 212 27.39 15.18 -9.92
CA PRO A 212 27.94 14.57 -11.12
C PRO A 212 29.02 13.53 -10.79
N GLY A 213 29.04 12.40 -11.51
CA GLY A 213 29.96 11.28 -11.27
C GLY A 213 29.65 10.47 -10.01
N ARG A 214 28.74 10.93 -9.14
CA ARG A 214 28.36 10.24 -7.89
C ARG A 214 26.93 9.71 -7.91
N ILE A 215 26.03 10.41 -8.60
CA ILE A 215 24.65 9.98 -8.79
C ILE A 215 24.33 9.96 -10.29
N GLY A 216 23.84 8.82 -10.76
CA GLY A 216 23.43 8.61 -12.15
C GLY A 216 21.96 8.19 -12.20
N VAL A 217 21.21 8.79 -13.13
CA VAL A 217 19.75 8.60 -13.24
C VAL A 217 19.38 8.31 -14.68
N HIS A 218 18.73 7.17 -14.92
CA HIS A 218 18.14 6.81 -16.20
C HIS A 218 16.62 6.75 -16.07
N ILE A 219 15.93 7.59 -16.85
CA ILE A 219 14.48 7.58 -16.91
C ILE A 219 14.03 6.57 -17.97
N GLY A 220 13.21 5.62 -17.55
CA GLY A 220 12.78 4.49 -18.35
C GLY A 220 12.84 3.20 -17.52
N PHE A 221 12.59 2.09 -18.18
CA PHE A 221 12.71 0.77 -17.58
C PHE A 221 13.20 -0.22 -18.62
N ASN A 222 14.24 -0.97 -18.26
CA ASN A 222 14.74 -2.12 -19.01
C ASN A 222 15.03 -3.23 -18.00
N GLU A 223 14.47 -4.41 -18.21
CA GLU A 223 14.64 -5.54 -17.31
C GLU A 223 16.11 -5.99 -17.18
N THR A 224 16.86 -5.96 -18.29
CA THR A 224 18.29 -6.32 -18.30
C THR A 224 19.08 -5.38 -17.40
N ASP A 225 18.84 -4.08 -17.52
CA ASP A 225 19.54 -3.08 -16.72
C ASP A 225 19.13 -3.17 -15.25
N ALA A 226 17.84 -3.39 -14.97
CA ALA A 226 17.35 -3.60 -13.60
C ALA A 226 17.98 -4.84 -12.93
N ARG A 227 18.05 -5.99 -13.63
CA ARG A 227 18.71 -7.20 -13.15
C ARG A 227 20.19 -6.97 -12.87
N ARG A 228 20.89 -6.29 -13.79
CA ARG A 228 22.29 -5.88 -13.61
C ARG A 228 22.48 -4.94 -12.44
N MET A 229 21.54 -4.02 -12.19
CA MET A 229 21.56 -3.16 -11.02
C MET A 229 21.45 -3.98 -9.74
N PHE A 230 20.48 -4.88 -9.61
CA PHE A 230 20.37 -5.76 -8.43
C PHE A 230 21.62 -6.63 -8.22
N ALA A 231 22.20 -7.15 -9.31
CA ALA A 231 23.44 -7.92 -9.28
C ALA A 231 24.68 -7.11 -8.89
N GLY A 232 24.79 -5.88 -9.41
CA GLY A 232 25.96 -5.02 -9.22
C GLY A 232 25.91 -4.14 -7.98
N SER A 233 24.73 -3.86 -7.41
CA SER A 233 24.63 -3.00 -6.23
C SER A 233 24.99 -3.73 -4.94
N ASP A 234 25.59 -2.97 -4.03
CA ASP A 234 25.77 -3.41 -2.64
C ASP A 234 24.45 -3.31 -1.89
N PHE A 235 23.68 -2.24 -2.13
CA PHE A 235 22.44 -1.95 -1.42
C PHE A 235 21.31 -1.55 -2.37
N LEU A 236 20.08 -1.95 -2.05
CA LEU A 236 18.88 -1.48 -2.73
C LEU A 236 18.10 -0.54 -1.80
N LEU A 237 17.86 0.70 -2.23
CA LEU A 237 17.10 1.68 -1.46
C LEU A 237 15.59 1.50 -1.70
N MET A 238 14.83 1.30 -0.61
CA MET A 238 13.38 1.09 -0.66
C MET A 238 12.62 1.87 0.44
N PRO A 239 12.65 3.22 0.43
CA PRO A 239 11.99 4.05 1.44
C PRO A 239 10.47 4.17 1.23
N SER A 240 9.81 3.12 0.75
CA SER A 240 8.39 3.11 0.41
C SER A 240 7.49 3.54 1.59
N ARG A 241 6.51 4.40 1.31
CA ARG A 241 5.47 4.80 2.29
C ARG A 241 4.44 3.71 2.55
N TYR A 242 4.24 2.82 1.59
CA TYR A 242 3.52 1.57 1.78
C TYR A 242 3.96 0.59 0.69
N GLU A 243 4.04 -0.69 1.05
CA GLU A 243 4.49 -1.74 0.15
C GLU A 243 3.73 -3.04 0.41
N PRO A 244 2.64 -3.33 -0.34
CA PRO A 244 1.80 -4.50 -0.08
C PRO A 244 2.59 -5.81 0.07
N CYS A 245 3.52 -6.03 -0.87
CA CYS A 245 4.50 -7.11 -0.83
C CYS A 245 5.91 -6.57 -0.99
N GLY A 246 6.15 -5.88 -2.10
CA GLY A 246 7.50 -5.60 -2.58
C GLY A 246 8.10 -6.89 -3.15
N LEU A 247 8.58 -6.85 -4.39
CA LEU A 247 9.34 -7.98 -4.95
C LEU A 247 10.82 -7.63 -5.07
N SER A 248 11.13 -6.34 -5.20
CA SER A 248 12.49 -5.85 -5.42
C SER A 248 13.46 -6.20 -4.31
N GLN A 249 13.01 -6.26 -3.05
CA GLN A 249 13.85 -6.70 -1.93
C GLN A 249 14.23 -8.17 -2.06
N MET A 250 13.33 -9.03 -2.54
CA MET A 250 13.61 -10.44 -2.76
C MET A 250 14.57 -10.63 -3.94
N TYR A 251 14.41 -9.84 -5.02
CA TYR A 251 15.38 -9.82 -6.14
C TYR A 251 16.77 -9.37 -5.67
N ALA A 252 16.83 -8.28 -4.88
CA ALA A 252 18.07 -7.78 -4.34
C ALA A 252 18.75 -8.80 -3.41
N GLN A 253 18.01 -9.38 -2.47
CA GLN A 253 18.51 -10.45 -1.58
C GLN A 253 19.03 -11.65 -2.38
N ARG A 254 18.33 -12.05 -3.44
CA ARG A 254 18.73 -13.17 -4.31
C ARG A 254 20.05 -12.92 -5.04
N PHE A 255 20.36 -11.66 -5.35
CA PHE A 255 21.63 -11.24 -5.94
C PHE A 255 22.65 -10.70 -4.91
N GLY A 256 22.38 -10.86 -3.62
CA GLY A 256 23.25 -10.39 -2.55
C GLY A 256 23.38 -8.86 -2.46
N SER A 257 22.40 -8.12 -2.97
CA SER A 257 22.26 -6.68 -2.70
C SER A 257 21.34 -6.50 -1.49
N LEU A 258 21.84 -5.87 -0.44
CA LEU A 258 21.12 -5.77 0.83
C LEU A 258 20.07 -4.63 0.75
N PRO A 259 18.77 -4.92 0.93
CA PRO A 259 17.75 -3.89 0.96
C PRO A 259 17.93 -2.96 2.18
N VAL A 260 17.81 -1.65 1.97
CA VAL A 260 17.64 -0.64 3.02
C VAL A 260 16.24 -0.07 2.85
N ALA A 261 15.32 -0.51 3.69
CA ALA A 261 13.89 -0.41 3.44
C ALA A 261 13.11 0.12 4.64
N ARG A 262 11.95 0.73 4.37
CA ARG A 262 11.01 1.07 5.44
C ARG A 262 10.37 -0.21 6.00
N ASN A 263 10.19 -0.27 7.31
CA ASN A 263 9.45 -1.33 8.00
C ASN A 263 7.93 -1.20 7.75
N THR A 264 7.47 -1.64 6.57
CA THR A 264 6.07 -1.58 6.16
C THR A 264 5.71 -2.75 5.24
N GLY A 265 4.48 -3.23 5.35
CA GLY A 265 3.89 -4.28 4.53
C GLY A 265 4.81 -5.48 4.33
N GLY A 266 4.98 -5.93 3.08
CA GLY A 266 5.79 -7.12 2.81
C GLY A 266 7.29 -6.93 2.97
N LEU A 267 7.79 -5.69 3.07
CA LEU A 267 9.20 -5.43 3.39
C LEU A 267 9.51 -5.87 4.82
N ALA A 268 8.59 -5.60 5.76
CA ALA A 268 8.69 -6.03 7.15
C ALA A 268 8.72 -7.57 7.28
N ASP A 269 7.97 -8.26 6.41
CA ASP A 269 7.85 -9.72 6.46
C ASP A 269 9.00 -10.47 5.78
N THR A 270 9.73 -9.81 4.88
CA THR A 270 10.75 -10.46 4.02
C THR A 270 12.18 -10.03 4.32
N ILE A 271 12.38 -9.00 5.15
CA ILE A 271 13.70 -8.50 5.53
C ILE A 271 13.93 -8.72 7.02
N GLU A 272 14.96 -9.48 7.35
CA GLU A 272 15.44 -9.63 8.71
C GLU A 272 16.48 -8.53 8.98
N ASN A 273 16.11 -7.57 9.83
CA ASN A 273 16.93 -6.39 10.09
C ASN A 273 18.31 -6.73 10.66
N GLY A 274 19.36 -6.26 10.00
CA GLY A 274 20.76 -6.54 10.34
C GLY A 274 21.30 -7.88 9.83
N VAL A 275 20.45 -8.71 9.20
CA VAL A 275 20.84 -10.02 8.66
C VAL A 275 20.68 -10.04 7.14
N THR A 276 19.47 -9.84 6.63
CA THR A 276 19.18 -9.88 5.18
C THR A 276 18.86 -8.51 4.59
N GLY A 277 18.99 -7.44 5.39
CA GLY A 277 18.81 -6.05 4.99
C GLY A 277 18.81 -5.13 6.22
N PHE A 278 18.45 -3.87 6.03
CA PHE A 278 18.37 -2.85 7.08
C PHE A 278 17.00 -2.17 7.04
N LEU A 279 16.28 -2.21 8.16
CA LEU A 279 14.96 -1.62 8.29
C LEU A 279 15.00 -0.32 9.09
N PHE A 280 14.13 0.63 8.71
CA PHE A 280 13.83 1.84 9.47
C PHE A 280 12.32 2.06 9.58
N ASP A 281 11.84 2.57 10.71
CA ASP A 281 10.41 2.58 11.02
C ASP A 281 9.71 3.87 10.54
N GLU A 282 10.30 5.02 10.85
CA GLU A 282 9.70 6.31 10.57
C GLU A 282 10.01 6.77 9.16
N SER A 283 9.02 7.35 8.48
CA SER A 283 9.20 7.95 7.15
C SER A 283 9.90 9.32 7.23
N THR A 284 11.03 9.39 7.94
CA THR A 284 11.81 10.60 8.21
C THR A 284 13.26 10.44 7.75
N VAL A 285 13.88 11.56 7.40
CA VAL A 285 15.29 11.60 6.96
C VAL A 285 16.22 11.05 8.05
N ALA A 286 15.96 11.38 9.32
CA ALA A 286 16.78 10.94 10.44
C ALA A 286 16.75 9.41 10.62
N SER A 287 15.55 8.81 10.62
CA SER A 287 15.40 7.36 10.73
C SER A 287 16.06 6.64 9.54
N TYR A 288 15.93 7.20 8.34
CA TYR A 288 16.55 6.64 7.16
C TYR A 288 18.10 6.73 7.19
N GLN A 289 18.65 7.86 7.63
CA GLN A 289 20.10 8.03 7.81
C GLN A 289 20.67 7.06 8.86
N GLU A 290 19.94 6.78 9.95
CA GLU A 290 20.37 5.79 10.93
C GLU A 290 20.53 4.41 10.29
N ALA A 291 19.53 3.98 9.51
CA ALA A 291 19.59 2.71 8.79
C ALA A 291 20.69 2.67 7.72
N LEU A 292 21.07 3.81 7.13
CA LEU A 292 22.20 3.92 6.19
C LEU A 292 23.58 3.96 6.86
N THR A 293 23.64 4.35 8.13
CA THR A 293 24.92 4.44 8.88
C THR A 293 25.54 3.06 9.08
N ARG A 294 24.74 2.01 9.31
CA ARG A 294 25.24 0.64 9.49
C ARG A 294 25.85 0.04 8.20
N PRO A 295 25.19 0.12 7.03
CA PRO A 295 25.76 -0.15 5.70
C PRO A 295 27.10 0.54 5.44
N SER A 296 27.19 1.84 5.75
CA SER A 296 28.38 2.66 5.43
C SER A 296 29.65 2.24 6.19
N ARG A 297 29.51 1.48 7.28
CA ARG A 297 30.63 0.99 8.12
C ARG A 297 31.08 -0.44 7.77
N CYS A 298 30.34 -1.17 6.93
CA CYS A 298 30.72 -2.52 6.51
C CYS A 298 31.88 -2.45 5.51
N SER A 299 33.03 -3.04 5.82
CA SER A 299 34.20 -3.08 4.91
C SER A 299 33.91 -3.91 3.64
N PRO A 300 34.62 -3.66 2.51
CA PRO A 300 34.44 -4.41 1.25
C PRO A 300 34.47 -5.94 1.44
N THR A 301 35.41 -6.43 2.28
CA THR A 301 35.56 -7.84 2.62
C THR A 301 34.42 -8.41 3.47
N ARG A 302 33.76 -7.60 4.31
CA ARG A 302 32.59 -8.03 5.10
C ARG A 302 31.27 -7.92 4.32
N ARG A 303 31.19 -7.07 3.30
CA ARG A 303 30.03 -6.95 2.39
C ARG A 303 29.82 -8.24 1.57
N CYS A 304 30.91 -8.92 1.22
CA CYS A 304 30.92 -10.22 0.55
C CYS A 304 30.77 -11.43 1.51
N SER A 305 30.95 -11.23 2.83
CA SER A 305 31.05 -12.34 3.80
C SER A 305 29.95 -12.34 4.86
N MET A 306 28.98 -11.41 4.81
CA MET A 306 27.76 -11.57 5.59
C MET A 306 27.07 -12.83 5.07
N PRO A 307 26.73 -13.80 5.93
CA PRO A 307 26.07 -15.00 5.47
C PRO A 307 24.72 -14.58 4.91
N CYS A 308 24.58 -14.61 3.59
CA CYS A 308 23.30 -14.93 2.97
C CYS A 308 22.95 -16.35 3.42
N ALA A 309 22.50 -16.51 4.67
CA ALA A 309 21.86 -17.72 5.16
C ALA A 309 20.44 -17.80 4.57
N ALA A 310 20.32 -17.64 3.25
CA ALA A 310 19.20 -18.21 2.53
C ALA A 310 19.50 -19.71 2.39
N GLY A 311 19.33 -20.44 3.50
CA GLY A 311 19.12 -21.87 3.41
C GLY A 311 17.93 -22.16 2.49
N PRO A 312 17.79 -23.39 1.95
CA PRO A 312 16.60 -23.75 1.22
C PRO A 312 15.37 -23.41 2.07
N TRP A 313 14.45 -22.62 1.50
CA TRP A 313 13.18 -22.27 2.12
C TRP A 313 12.57 -23.51 2.77
N PRO A 314 12.07 -23.43 4.02
CA PRO A 314 11.49 -24.59 4.68
C PRO A 314 10.34 -25.12 3.81
N ARG A 315 10.52 -26.32 3.27
CA ARG A 315 9.42 -27.05 2.63
C ARG A 315 8.31 -27.18 3.67
N PRO A 316 7.05 -26.91 3.32
CA PRO A 316 5.95 -27.16 4.26
C PRO A 316 6.02 -28.62 4.68
N SER A 317 6.03 -28.84 6.00
CA SER A 317 6.03 -30.16 6.59
C SER A 317 4.88 -30.98 6.01
N THR A 318 5.22 -32.18 5.60
CA THR A 318 4.38 -33.15 4.91
C THR A 318 3.01 -33.31 5.57
N GLY A 319 1.95 -32.89 4.87
CA GLY A 319 0.58 -33.03 5.34
C GLY A 319 -0.51 -32.62 4.34
N ALA A 320 -0.21 -32.52 3.04
CA ALA A 320 -1.23 -32.31 2.02
C ALA A 320 -0.83 -33.05 0.74
N ARG A 321 -1.62 -34.06 0.36
CA ARG A 321 -1.53 -34.70 -0.96
C ARG A 321 -1.88 -33.65 -2.01
N LEU A 322 -0.87 -33.10 -2.66
CA LEU A 322 -1.06 -32.22 -3.81
C LEU A 322 -1.26 -33.06 -5.06
N TRP A 323 -2.38 -32.79 -5.71
CA TRP A 323 -2.76 -33.25 -7.03
C TRP A 323 -1.85 -32.57 -8.07
N ASN A 324 -1.33 -33.36 -9.02
CA ASN A 324 -0.29 -32.94 -9.96
C ASN A 324 -0.91 -32.83 -11.36
N PRO A 325 -1.09 -31.63 -11.94
CA PRO A 325 -1.23 -31.47 -13.38
C PRO A 325 0.09 -30.98 -13.98
N THR A 326 0.47 -31.60 -15.09
CA THR A 326 1.65 -31.28 -15.91
C THR A 326 1.61 -29.85 -16.46
N PRO A 327 2.78 -29.20 -16.67
CA PRO A 327 2.83 -27.83 -17.17
C PRO A 327 2.67 -27.83 -18.69
N ASN A 328 1.70 -27.06 -19.18
CA ASN A 328 1.72 -26.57 -20.54
C ASN A 328 1.14 -25.15 -20.58
N SER A 329 1.76 -24.32 -21.41
CA SER A 329 1.44 -22.93 -21.75
C SER A 329 2.01 -21.83 -20.84
N THR A 330 3.08 -21.24 -21.35
CA THR A 330 3.54 -19.88 -21.07
C THR A 330 2.41 -18.88 -21.30
N SER A 331 2.07 -18.06 -20.31
CA SER A 331 1.22 -16.88 -20.50
C SER A 331 1.83 -15.65 -19.82
N ASN A 332 2.28 -14.71 -20.65
CA ASN A 332 2.66 -13.36 -20.28
C ASN A 332 1.41 -12.61 -19.80
N TRP A 333 1.37 -12.24 -18.51
CA TRP A 333 0.34 -11.37 -17.95
C TRP A 333 0.97 -10.09 -17.40
N TRP A 334 1.19 -9.12 -18.28
CA TRP A 334 1.27 -7.70 -17.93
C TRP A 334 0.42 -6.90 -18.92
N PRO A 335 -0.44 -5.98 -18.46
CA PRO A 335 -1.27 -5.18 -19.35
C PRO A 335 -0.40 -4.23 -20.18
N ARG A 336 -0.61 -4.22 -21.50
CA ARG A 336 0.00 -3.26 -22.43
C ARG A 336 -0.46 -1.83 -22.12
N PRO A 337 0.38 -0.80 -22.29
CA PRO A 337 -0.05 0.59 -22.15
C PRO A 337 -1.04 0.96 -23.26
N TRP A 338 -2.13 1.61 -22.87
CA TRP A 338 -3.07 2.24 -23.80
C TRP A 338 -2.49 3.59 -24.22
N ASP A 339 -2.11 3.73 -25.49
CA ASP A 339 -1.85 5.03 -26.08
C ASP A 339 -3.18 5.79 -26.24
N ARG A 340 -3.31 6.96 -25.62
CA ARG A 340 -4.27 8.00 -26.01
C ARG A 340 -3.54 9.32 -26.25
N PRO A 341 -3.90 10.07 -27.32
CA PRO A 341 -3.31 11.36 -27.64
C PRO A 341 -3.84 12.47 -26.70
N PRO A 342 -3.18 13.64 -26.65
CA PRO A 342 -3.42 14.64 -25.61
C PRO A 342 -4.65 15.48 -25.96
N ASP A 343 -5.54 15.66 -24.98
CA ASP A 343 -6.48 16.78 -25.02
C ASP A 343 -6.31 17.61 -23.75
N SER A 344 -5.75 18.79 -23.95
CA SER A 344 -5.47 19.80 -22.94
C SER A 344 -6.77 20.45 -22.46
N LYS A 345 -7.00 20.51 -21.15
CA LYS A 345 -7.66 21.65 -20.49
C LYS A 345 -7.47 21.64 -18.97
N ARG A 346 -6.62 22.58 -18.53
CA ARG A 346 -6.59 23.33 -17.25
C ARG A 346 -6.76 22.52 -15.95
N GLN A 347 -5.64 22.29 -15.27
CA GLN A 347 -5.57 22.38 -13.81
C GLN A 347 -4.38 23.29 -13.44
N GLY A 348 -4.63 24.27 -12.58
CA GLY A 348 -3.62 25.22 -12.10
C GLY A 348 -2.65 24.57 -11.09
N PRO A 349 -1.56 25.26 -10.72
CA PRO A 349 -0.48 24.67 -9.93
C PRO A 349 -0.89 24.49 -8.46
N MET A 350 -0.47 23.38 -7.84
CA MET A 350 -0.61 23.13 -6.39
C MET A 350 0.69 23.48 -5.66
N PRO A 351 0.65 24.26 -4.56
CA PRO A 351 1.81 24.55 -3.71
C PRO A 351 2.01 23.50 -2.59
N SER A 352 3.17 23.57 -1.94
CA SER A 352 3.82 22.60 -1.03
C SER A 352 3.05 22.18 0.23
N SER A 353 3.31 20.93 0.66
CA SER A 353 2.67 20.17 1.74
C SER A 353 3.11 20.52 3.18
N THR A 354 2.13 20.57 4.09
CA THR A 354 2.28 20.25 5.51
C THR A 354 1.46 18.99 5.83
N LEU A 355 2.12 17.98 6.42
CA LEU A 355 1.57 16.68 6.81
C LEU A 355 0.52 16.80 7.94
N HIS A 356 -0.76 16.64 7.60
CA HIS A 356 -1.82 16.27 8.54
C HIS A 356 -2.80 15.30 7.86
N THR A 357 -2.73 14.01 8.17
CA THR A 357 -3.75 13.04 7.78
C THR A 357 -4.87 13.05 8.84
N TRP A 358 -6.09 13.40 8.41
CA TRP A 358 -7.24 13.51 9.31
C TRP A 358 -7.94 12.16 9.47
N THR A 359 -8.41 11.85 10.68
CA THR A 359 -9.27 10.68 10.92
C THR A 359 -10.70 11.04 10.55
N HIS A 360 -11.30 10.28 9.64
CA HIS A 360 -12.67 10.45 9.16
C HIS A 360 -13.71 10.36 10.29
N GLY A 361 -14.82 11.08 10.11
CA GLY A 361 -15.99 11.10 10.99
C GLY A 361 -15.90 12.04 12.19
N ALA A 362 -16.86 11.87 13.11
CA ALA A 362 -16.90 12.57 14.39
C ALA A 362 -15.91 11.97 15.40
N ARG A 363 -15.09 12.84 16.01
CA ARG A 363 -14.19 12.49 17.10
C ARG A 363 -14.28 13.53 18.21
N LEU A 364 -14.64 13.09 19.41
CA LEU A 364 -14.60 13.93 20.60
C LEU A 364 -13.16 14.41 20.84
N LEU A 365 -13.03 15.71 21.04
CA LEU A 365 -11.81 16.37 21.48
C LEU A 365 -11.80 16.44 23.01
N ASP A 366 -12.97 16.70 23.61
CA ASP A 366 -13.26 16.67 25.04
C ASP A 366 -14.75 16.37 25.27
N ALA A 367 -15.26 16.59 26.49
CA ALA A 367 -16.64 16.30 26.86
C ALA A 367 -17.70 17.15 26.12
N GLU A 368 -17.32 18.31 25.58
CA GLU A 368 -18.24 19.25 24.93
C GLU A 368 -17.97 19.43 23.43
N TYR A 369 -16.72 19.25 22.98
CA TYR A 369 -16.30 19.55 21.61
C TYR A 369 -16.01 18.30 20.79
N THR A 370 -16.48 18.32 19.54
CA THR A 370 -16.26 17.27 18.56
C THR A 370 -15.64 17.86 17.29
N ARG A 371 -14.62 17.18 16.78
CA ARG A 371 -14.10 17.40 15.43
C ARG A 371 -14.84 16.49 14.46
N PHE A 372 -15.33 17.07 13.37
CA PHE A 372 -15.87 16.34 12.25
C PHE A 372 -14.89 16.44 11.08
N ALA A 373 -14.58 15.32 10.44
CA ALA A 373 -13.76 15.30 9.23
C ALA A 373 -14.39 14.39 8.17
N LEU A 374 -14.48 14.86 6.92
CA LEU A 374 -15.00 14.10 5.79
C LEU A 374 -14.02 14.18 4.63
N TRP A 375 -13.65 13.04 4.05
CA TRP A 375 -12.91 13.01 2.80
C TRP A 375 -13.90 13.03 1.63
N ALA A 376 -13.90 14.11 0.86
CA ALA A 376 -14.83 14.32 -0.25
C ALA A 376 -14.10 15.11 -1.36
N PRO A 377 -13.15 14.50 -2.08
CA PRO A 377 -12.24 15.21 -2.98
C PRO A 377 -12.92 15.87 -4.19
N ASP A 378 -14.09 15.36 -4.57
CA ASP A 378 -14.89 15.89 -5.68
C ASP A 378 -15.94 16.93 -5.24
N ALA A 379 -16.09 17.16 -3.92
CA ALA A 379 -17.07 18.09 -3.38
C ALA A 379 -16.58 19.55 -3.41
N ARG A 380 -17.49 20.48 -3.67
CA ARG A 380 -17.25 21.93 -3.61
C ARG A 380 -17.40 22.48 -2.20
N CYS A 381 -18.41 22.00 -1.47
CA CYS A 381 -18.64 22.37 -0.08
C CYS A 381 -19.24 21.21 0.72
N VAL A 382 -18.94 21.19 2.02
CA VAL A 382 -19.49 20.22 2.96
C VAL A 382 -19.93 20.96 4.23
N SER A 383 -21.07 20.58 4.79
CA SER A 383 -21.52 21.03 6.13
C SER A 383 -21.90 19.83 7.01
N VAL A 384 -21.86 20.05 8.32
CA VAL A 384 -22.43 19.16 9.32
C VAL A 384 -23.81 19.69 9.70
N GLU A 385 -24.84 18.91 9.44
CA GLU A 385 -26.23 19.22 9.79
C GLU A 385 -26.54 18.58 11.14
N LEU A 386 -26.80 19.39 12.16
CA LEU A 386 -27.14 18.95 13.51
C LEU A 386 -28.65 18.79 13.68
N ALA A 387 -29.07 17.90 14.58
CA ALA A 387 -30.49 17.64 14.85
C ALA A 387 -31.26 18.84 15.44
N ASP A 388 -30.56 19.85 15.97
CA ASP A 388 -31.15 21.11 16.44
C ASP A 388 -31.42 22.12 15.30
N GLY A 389 -31.12 21.73 14.04
CA GLY A 389 -31.34 22.54 12.85
C GLY A 389 -30.16 23.44 12.48
N GLN A 390 -29.04 23.37 13.19
CA GLN A 390 -27.83 24.10 12.82
C GLN A 390 -27.09 23.41 11.67
N SER A 391 -26.73 24.18 10.65
CA SER A 391 -25.83 23.77 9.58
C SER A 391 -24.46 24.41 9.80
N LEU A 392 -23.45 23.58 10.02
CA LEU A 392 -22.10 24.02 10.34
C LEU A 392 -21.19 23.80 9.12
N PRO A 393 -20.75 24.87 8.43
CA PRO A 393 -19.88 24.72 7.28
C PRO A 393 -18.53 24.11 7.69
N MET A 394 -18.04 23.19 6.85
CA MET A 394 -16.73 22.58 7.01
C MET A 394 -15.71 23.28 6.12
N GLN A 395 -14.54 23.56 6.69
CA GLN A 395 -13.45 24.19 5.97
C GLN A 395 -12.72 23.15 5.11
N PRO A 396 -12.51 23.42 3.81
CA PRO A 396 -11.70 22.55 2.97
C PRO A 396 -10.26 22.50 3.50
N GLN A 397 -9.67 21.33 3.41
CA GLN A 397 -8.34 20.95 3.84
C GLN A 397 -7.60 20.32 2.64
N PRO A 398 -6.26 20.17 2.71
CA PRO A 398 -5.49 19.51 1.65
C PRO A 398 -6.02 18.11 1.31
N GLU A 399 -5.73 17.66 0.09
CA GLU A 399 -6.03 16.29 -0.38
C GLU A 399 -7.54 15.93 -0.38
N GLY A 400 -8.43 16.94 -0.46
CA GLY A 400 -9.88 16.72 -0.58
C GLY A 400 -10.61 16.49 0.73
N TRP A 401 -9.98 16.82 1.86
CA TRP A 401 -10.61 16.75 3.18
C TRP A 401 -11.44 18.00 3.49
N PHE A 402 -12.46 17.83 4.31
CA PHE A 402 -13.24 18.92 4.91
C PHE A 402 -13.26 18.71 6.42
N MET A 403 -13.12 19.78 7.19
CA MET A 403 -13.08 19.71 8.65
C MET A 403 -13.85 20.84 9.31
N THR A 404 -14.52 20.54 10.42
CA THR A 404 -15.00 21.55 11.36
C THR A 404 -14.89 21.06 12.79
N GLN A 405 -14.89 21.99 13.74
CA GLN A 405 -14.96 21.71 15.17
C GLN A 405 -16.14 22.46 15.75
N ALA A 406 -16.95 21.77 16.53
CA ALA A 406 -18.16 22.34 17.09
C ALA A 406 -18.46 21.77 18.47
N ARG A 407 -19.25 22.53 19.25
CA ARG A 407 -19.72 22.12 20.56
C ARG A 407 -20.85 21.09 20.39
N CYS A 408 -20.46 19.84 20.19
CA CYS A 408 -21.35 18.71 20.01
C CYS A 408 -20.92 17.59 20.97
N PRO A 409 -21.50 17.49 22.17
CA PRO A 409 -21.17 16.42 23.13
C PRO A 409 -21.62 15.06 22.61
N ALA A 410 -21.16 13.99 23.28
CA ALA A 410 -21.62 12.63 23.01
C ALA A 410 -23.16 12.53 23.08
N GLY A 411 -23.75 11.77 22.16
CA GLY A 411 -25.20 11.66 21.96
C GLY A 411 -25.80 12.67 20.98
N SER A 412 -25.02 13.65 20.50
CA SER A 412 -25.48 14.59 19.47
C SER A 412 -25.70 13.88 18.14
N ALA A 413 -26.86 14.10 17.52
CA ALA A 413 -27.21 13.56 16.21
C ALA A 413 -26.84 14.54 15.08
N TYR A 414 -26.21 14.03 14.01
CA TYR A 414 -25.70 14.83 12.89
C TYR A 414 -25.72 14.08 11.55
N ARG A 415 -25.59 14.81 10.44
CA ARG A 415 -25.36 14.29 9.08
C ARG A 415 -24.32 15.15 8.38
N PHE A 416 -23.69 14.61 7.34
CA PHE A 416 -22.95 15.44 6.39
C PHE A 416 -23.87 15.84 5.25
N ASN A 417 -23.77 17.09 4.83
CA ASN A 417 -24.41 17.60 3.62
C ASN A 417 -23.31 18.00 2.63
N ILE A 418 -23.35 17.38 1.45
CA ILE A 418 -22.35 17.55 0.40
C ILE A 418 -22.98 18.34 -0.75
N ASP A 419 -22.33 19.43 -1.13
CA ASP A 419 -22.75 20.35 -2.20
C ASP A 419 -24.19 20.88 -2.06
N GLU A 420 -24.70 20.96 -0.82
CA GLU A 420 -26.08 21.35 -0.50
C GLU A 420 -27.16 20.49 -1.18
N ARG A 421 -26.79 19.30 -1.64
CA ARG A 421 -27.63 18.43 -2.48
C ARG A 421 -27.90 17.08 -1.85
N ILE A 422 -26.93 16.56 -1.11
CA ILE A 422 -26.94 15.19 -0.64
C ILE A 422 -26.65 15.20 0.86
N GLN A 423 -27.62 14.78 1.66
CA GLN A 423 -27.42 14.49 3.07
C GLN A 423 -27.13 13.00 3.26
N VAL A 424 -26.00 12.70 3.88
CA VAL A 424 -25.57 11.34 4.19
C VAL A 424 -25.29 11.20 5.69
N PRO A 425 -25.58 10.03 6.29
CA PRO A 425 -25.00 9.72 7.60
C PRO A 425 -23.47 9.74 7.52
N ASP A 426 -22.82 9.93 8.68
CA ASP A 426 -21.38 9.74 8.78
C ASP A 426 -21.03 8.25 8.63
N PRO A 427 -20.26 7.89 7.58
CA PRO A 427 -19.90 6.50 7.31
C PRO A 427 -18.91 5.92 8.34
N ALA A 428 -18.23 6.76 9.12
CA ALA A 428 -17.35 6.35 10.22
C ALA A 428 -18.05 6.42 11.59
N SER A 429 -19.34 6.76 11.64
CA SER A 429 -20.08 6.79 12.90
C SER A 429 -20.20 5.41 13.52
N ARG A 430 -20.04 5.35 14.85
CA ARG A 430 -20.18 4.12 15.64
C ARG A 430 -21.64 3.80 15.97
N ALA A 431 -22.57 4.74 15.75
CA ALA A 431 -24.00 4.56 15.99
C ALA A 431 -24.85 5.47 15.11
N GLN A 432 -26.05 5.00 14.74
CA GLN A 432 -27.08 5.79 14.05
C GLN A 432 -28.31 5.95 14.94
N LEU A 433 -28.98 7.09 14.83
CA LEU A 433 -30.28 7.34 15.45
C LEU A 433 -31.38 6.82 14.51
N GLY A 434 -31.97 5.67 14.85
CA GLY A 434 -33.02 5.04 14.07
C GLY A 434 -32.48 3.96 13.13
N ASP A 435 -32.76 4.10 11.83
CA ASP A 435 -32.26 3.17 10.80
C ASP A 435 -30.86 3.55 10.29
N VAL A 436 -30.30 2.73 9.39
CA VAL A 436 -28.95 2.93 8.83
C VAL A 436 -28.81 4.17 7.95
N HIS A 437 -29.93 4.74 7.51
CA HIS A 437 -29.99 6.01 6.80
C HIS A 437 -30.33 7.17 7.73
N GLY A 438 -30.50 6.92 9.03
CA GLY A 438 -30.76 7.89 10.10
C GLY A 438 -29.58 8.84 10.35
N PRO A 439 -29.76 9.90 11.16
CA PRO A 439 -28.66 10.76 11.58
C PRO A 439 -27.63 9.97 12.40
N SER A 440 -26.35 10.26 12.22
CA SER A 440 -25.25 9.68 12.97
C SER A 440 -25.12 10.27 14.36
N LEU A 441 -24.64 9.48 15.32
CA LEU A 441 -24.46 9.93 16.70
C LEU A 441 -22.98 10.15 17.01
N VAL A 442 -22.66 11.25 17.68
CA VAL A 442 -21.35 11.43 18.31
C VAL A 442 -21.26 10.44 19.46
N VAL A 443 -20.28 9.53 19.43
CA VAL A 443 -20.13 8.48 20.44
C VAL A 443 -18.85 8.71 21.26
N ASP A 444 -18.97 8.63 22.58
CA ASP A 444 -17.82 8.53 23.48
C ASP A 444 -17.30 7.08 23.50
N PRO A 445 -16.09 6.81 22.97
CA PRO A 445 -15.52 5.46 22.98
C PRO A 445 -15.25 4.95 24.41
N SER A 446 -15.06 5.85 25.38
CA SER A 446 -14.75 5.49 26.77
C SER A 446 -15.99 5.04 27.57
N ALA A 447 -17.19 5.44 27.13
CA ALA A 447 -18.46 5.07 27.76
C ALA A 447 -18.91 3.63 27.46
N ILE A 448 -18.35 2.97 26.43
CA ILE A 448 -18.75 1.62 25.99
C ILE A 448 -18.23 0.50 26.93
N ASN A 449 -17.32 0.81 27.85
CA ASN A 449 -16.78 -0.16 28.82
C ASN A 449 -17.60 -0.31 30.12
N GLY A 450 -18.83 0.20 30.19
CA GLY A 450 -19.54 0.37 31.46
C GLY A 450 -21.04 0.08 31.48
N SER A 451 -21.57 -0.93 30.78
CA SER A 451 -22.90 -1.48 31.15
C SER A 451 -23.17 -2.88 30.60
N THR A 452 -22.74 -3.91 31.34
CA THR A 452 -23.45 -5.20 31.34
C THR A 452 -23.88 -5.50 32.77
N ARG A 453 -25.21 -5.61 32.96
CA ARG A 453 -25.99 -6.19 34.08
C ARG A 453 -26.90 -5.21 34.81
N SER A 454 -28.15 -5.13 34.36
CA SER A 454 -29.34 -5.16 35.23
C SER A 454 -30.56 -5.49 34.39
N GLY A 455 -31.27 -6.57 34.75
CA GLY A 455 -32.32 -7.17 33.94
C GLY A 455 -33.66 -6.43 33.94
N ALA A 456 -34.53 -6.89 33.04
CA ALA A 456 -35.97 -6.70 33.14
C ALA A 456 -36.64 -8.04 32.83
N ALA A 457 -37.17 -8.65 33.89
CA ALA A 457 -38.12 -9.75 33.82
C ALA A 457 -39.43 -9.21 33.19
N GLY A 458 -39.94 -9.89 32.17
CA GLY A 458 -41.29 -9.63 31.65
C GLY A 458 -42.36 -10.27 32.54
N PRO A 459 -43.49 -9.61 32.81
CA PRO A 459 -44.60 -10.22 33.52
C PRO A 459 -45.38 -11.15 32.58
N GLY A 460 -45.76 -12.31 33.09
CA GLY A 460 -46.44 -13.35 32.32
C GLY A 460 -47.89 -13.03 31.95
N THR A 461 -48.42 -13.83 31.04
CA THR A 461 -49.87 -14.08 30.93
C THR A 461 -50.10 -15.57 30.71
N ARG A 462 -50.95 -16.12 31.59
CA ARG A 462 -51.54 -17.45 31.55
C ARG A 462 -52.70 -17.44 30.54
N ARG A 463 -52.76 -18.43 29.64
CA ARG A 463 -53.78 -19.49 29.57
C ARG A 463 -53.54 -20.37 28.36
#